data_AF-A0A662X877-F1
#
_entry.id   AF-A0A662X877-F1
#
_cell.length_a   1.000
_cell.length_b   1.000
_cell.length_c   1.000
_cell.angle_alpha   90.00
_cell.angle_beta   90.00
_cell.angle_gamma   90.00
#
_symmetry.space_group_name_H-M   'P 1'
#
loop_
_entity.id
_entity.type
_entity.pdbx_description
1 polymer ?
#
loop_
_entity_poly.entity_id
_entity_poly.type
_entity_poly.pdbx_seq_one_letter_code
_entity_poly.pdbx_strand_id
1 'polypeptide(L)'
;MKDEPWFPASLGGSGEVVLSFDTLSDAPSPALKYYFMVQLGYHVHSLLFMVFFSPIRNDFIEMLLHHVATIILIGGSYLANYSAFGALVVFTHDIGDVTGYGIKSIVDSGHTALVVVMYVVLLVSWAYSRLYVFPFHLIYSSAIELPLKHPDILGAFVYPMNVMLCMLEVLHVYWYSLFLVMGYTLLRKGVHEDIQQKCKEAPSADDVDAVGEEVLGAKSKAD
;
A
#
# COMPACT_ATOMS: atom_id res chain seq x y z
N MET A 1 14.10 -14.62 -2.75
CA MET A 1 12.62 -14.55 -2.83
C MET A 1 12.11 -15.04 -4.18
N LYS A 2 12.56 -14.54 -5.35
CA LYS A 2 11.98 -14.94 -6.67
C LYS A 2 11.96 -16.45 -6.95
N ASP A 3 12.97 -17.18 -6.47
CA ASP A 3 13.15 -18.61 -6.72
C ASP A 3 12.52 -19.48 -5.60
N GLU A 4 11.85 -18.84 -4.64
CA GLU A 4 11.18 -19.53 -3.54
C GLU A 4 9.85 -20.16 -4.02
N PRO A 5 9.49 -21.34 -3.51
CA PRO A 5 8.27 -22.05 -3.93
C PRO A 5 6.99 -21.29 -3.58
N TRP A 6 7.07 -20.32 -2.66
CA TRP A 6 5.93 -19.51 -2.22
C TRP A 6 5.83 -18.16 -2.92
N PHE A 7 6.75 -17.82 -3.82
CA PHE A 7 6.77 -16.52 -4.49
C PHE A 7 5.97 -16.58 -5.81
N PRO A 8 4.80 -15.92 -5.90
CA PRO A 8 3.84 -16.19 -6.96
C PRO A 8 4.21 -15.59 -8.31
N ALA A 9 3.66 -16.15 -9.38
CA ALA A 9 3.80 -15.61 -10.74
C ALA A 9 3.28 -14.17 -10.88
N SER A 10 2.25 -13.79 -10.10
CA SER A 10 1.74 -12.41 -10.05
C SER A 10 2.74 -11.39 -9.50
N LEU A 11 3.82 -11.84 -8.85
CA LEU A 11 4.92 -11.00 -8.38
C LEU A 11 6.23 -11.27 -9.14
N GLY A 12 6.20 -12.10 -10.19
CA GLY A 12 7.36 -12.42 -11.02
C GLY A 12 8.12 -13.70 -10.62
N GLY A 13 7.53 -14.56 -9.78
CA GLY A 13 8.06 -15.90 -9.47
C GLY A 13 7.41 -17.02 -10.25
N SER A 14 7.49 -18.23 -9.68
CA SER A 14 6.89 -19.45 -10.24
C SER A 14 6.11 -20.27 -9.20
N GLY A 15 6.01 -19.75 -7.98
CA GLY A 15 5.40 -20.42 -6.83
C GLY A 15 3.92 -20.10 -6.61
N GLU A 16 3.42 -20.50 -5.45
CA GLU A 16 2.04 -20.24 -4.99
C GLU A 16 2.04 -19.61 -3.59
N VAL A 17 1.21 -18.58 -3.37
CA VAL A 17 1.18 -17.83 -2.10
C VAL A 17 0.93 -18.74 -0.90
N VAL A 18 0.04 -19.72 -1.05
CA VAL A 18 -0.33 -20.63 0.04
C VAL A 18 0.83 -21.48 0.55
N LEU A 19 1.84 -21.74 -0.27
CA LEU A 19 3.05 -22.47 0.14
C LEU A 19 3.90 -21.67 1.13
N SER A 20 3.63 -20.37 1.30
CA SER A 20 4.29 -19.56 2.35
C SER A 20 3.94 -20.02 3.76
N PHE A 21 2.85 -20.76 3.93
CA PHE A 21 2.43 -21.33 5.20
C PHE A 21 3.07 -22.70 5.50
N ASP A 22 3.67 -23.35 4.49
CA ASP A 22 4.40 -24.61 4.68
C ASP A 22 5.78 -24.39 5.32
N THR A 23 6.33 -23.18 5.19
CA THR A 23 7.64 -22.81 5.75
C THR A 23 7.57 -22.35 7.21
N LEU A 24 6.43 -22.54 7.90
CA LEU A 24 6.25 -22.09 9.29
C LEU A 24 7.18 -22.81 10.29
N SER A 25 7.71 -23.97 9.92
CA SER A 25 8.71 -24.69 10.74
C SER A 25 10.15 -24.26 10.44
N ASP A 26 10.38 -23.54 9.36
CA ASP A 26 11.71 -23.12 8.91
C ASP A 26 12.11 -21.78 9.52
N ALA A 27 13.39 -21.63 9.83
CA ALA A 27 13.92 -20.33 10.21
C ALA A 27 14.01 -19.41 8.98
N PRO A 28 13.63 -18.12 9.09
CA PRO A 28 13.74 -17.19 7.97
C PRO A 28 15.20 -17.05 7.56
N SER A 29 15.44 -17.01 6.24
CA SER A 29 16.79 -16.81 5.71
C SER A 29 17.39 -15.49 6.23
N PRO A 30 18.73 -15.38 6.31
CA PRO A 30 19.36 -14.13 6.76
C PRO A 30 18.91 -12.92 5.95
N ALA A 31 18.75 -13.06 4.63
CA ALA A 31 18.26 -11.99 3.76
C ALA A 31 16.83 -11.57 4.13
N LEU A 32 15.94 -12.53 4.39
CA LEU A 32 14.57 -12.24 4.79
C LEU A 32 14.51 -11.56 6.16
N LYS A 33 15.36 -12.00 7.10
CA LYS A 33 15.51 -11.34 8.39
C LYS A 33 15.96 -9.89 8.24
N TYR A 34 16.98 -9.62 7.43
CA TYR A 34 17.42 -8.24 7.17
C TYR A 34 16.32 -7.39 6.54
N TYR A 35 15.58 -7.94 5.58
CA TYR A 35 14.45 -7.26 4.95
C TYR A 35 13.40 -6.85 5.99
N PHE A 36 12.99 -7.76 6.88
CA PHE A 36 12.06 -7.44 7.96
C PHE A 36 12.57 -6.38 8.94
N MET A 37 13.84 -6.46 9.33
CA MET A 37 14.41 -5.49 10.28
C MET A 37 14.48 -4.08 9.68
N VAL A 38 14.83 -3.96 8.39
CA VAL A 38 14.83 -2.68 7.68
C VAL A 38 13.41 -2.13 7.57
N GLN A 39 12.44 -2.95 7.16
CA GLN A 39 11.06 -2.52 6.97
C GLN A 39 10.40 -2.12 8.29
N LEU A 40 10.58 -2.92 9.35
CA LEU A 40 10.08 -2.58 10.68
C LEU A 40 10.72 -1.29 11.21
N GLY A 41 12.03 -1.13 11.06
CA GLY A 41 12.73 0.09 11.46
C GLY A 41 12.23 1.32 10.71
N TYR A 42 12.02 1.20 9.40
CA TYR A 42 11.45 2.24 8.56
C TYR A 42 10.04 2.65 9.01
N HIS A 43 9.13 1.69 9.21
CA HIS A 43 7.75 1.99 9.62
C HIS A 43 7.67 2.57 11.04
N VAL A 44 8.48 2.08 11.98
CA VAL A 44 8.57 2.65 13.34
C VAL A 44 9.10 4.08 13.28
N HIS A 45 10.18 4.33 12.53
CA HIS A 45 10.69 5.68 12.35
C HIS A 45 9.65 6.60 11.74
N SER A 46 8.96 6.16 10.66
CA SER A 46 7.90 6.94 10.00
C SER A 46 6.77 7.30 10.95
N LEU A 47 6.33 6.35 11.79
CA LEU A 47 5.29 6.60 12.80
C LEU A 47 5.74 7.65 13.82
N LEU A 48 6.95 7.50 14.39
CA LEU A 48 7.49 8.45 15.36
C LEU A 48 7.65 9.84 14.73
N PHE A 49 8.15 9.91 13.50
CA PHE A 49 8.28 11.16 12.77
C PHE A 49 6.92 11.84 12.54
N MET A 50 5.92 11.07 12.14
CA MET A 50 4.56 11.57 11.93
C MET A 50 3.94 12.09 13.23
N VAL A 51 4.06 11.37 14.34
CA VAL A 51 3.40 11.73 15.61
C VAL A 51 4.09 12.91 16.31
N PHE A 52 5.42 12.96 16.30
CA PHE A 52 6.17 13.93 17.10
C PHE A 52 6.67 15.15 16.31
N PHE A 53 6.89 15.01 15.01
CA PHE A 53 7.59 16.02 14.22
C PHE A 53 6.79 16.56 13.03
N SER A 54 5.76 15.85 12.56
CA SER A 54 4.96 16.28 11.41
C SER A 54 3.78 17.14 11.86
N PRO A 55 3.41 18.19 11.09
CA PRO A 55 2.15 18.87 11.31
C PRO A 55 0.98 17.92 11.06
N ILE A 56 -0.09 18.06 11.84
CA ILE A 56 -1.31 17.27 11.66
C ILE A 56 -1.95 17.69 10.34
N ARG A 57 -2.10 16.73 9.43
CA ARG A 57 -2.80 16.87 8.16
C ARG A 57 -4.13 16.14 8.22
N ASN A 58 -4.98 16.37 7.23
CA ASN A 58 -6.30 15.75 7.16
C ASN A 58 -6.27 14.22 6.98
N ASP A 59 -5.15 13.65 6.51
CA ASP A 59 -4.93 12.21 6.39
C ASP A 59 -4.25 11.58 7.63
N PHE A 60 -4.15 12.32 8.73
CA PHE A 60 -3.36 11.89 9.90
C PHE A 60 -3.91 10.61 10.54
N ILE A 61 -5.23 10.46 10.62
CA ILE A 61 -5.86 9.29 11.26
C ILE A 61 -5.69 8.05 10.38
N GLU A 62 -5.87 8.19 9.08
CA GLU A 62 -5.70 7.14 8.09
C GLU A 62 -4.23 6.66 8.08
N MET A 63 -3.28 7.58 8.09
CA MET A 63 -1.85 7.27 8.15
C MET A 63 -1.46 6.67 9.51
N LEU A 64 -2.04 7.12 10.62
CA LEU A 64 -1.83 6.51 11.94
C LEU A 64 -2.34 5.07 12.00
N LEU A 65 -3.57 4.84 11.53
CA LEU A 65 -4.15 3.50 11.46
C LEU A 65 -3.30 2.57 10.58
N HIS A 66 -2.86 3.06 9.42
CA HIS A 66 -1.95 2.34 8.54
C HIS A 66 -0.63 1.99 9.21
N HIS A 67 0.04 2.95 9.85
CA HIS A 67 1.33 2.70 10.51
C HIS A 67 1.22 1.71 11.65
N VAL A 68 0.19 1.84 12.48
CA VAL A 68 -0.05 0.89 13.58
C VAL A 68 -0.31 -0.51 13.03
N ALA A 69 -1.16 -0.64 12.00
CA ALA A 69 -1.44 -1.95 11.42
C ALA A 69 -0.24 -2.56 10.71
N THR A 70 0.51 -1.80 9.91
CA THR A 70 1.71 -2.32 9.23
C THR A 70 2.79 -2.74 10.22
N ILE A 71 3.04 -1.99 11.28
CA ILE A 71 4.00 -2.37 12.34
C ILE A 71 3.57 -3.67 13.02
N ILE A 72 2.27 -3.81 13.37
CA ILE A 72 1.76 -5.02 14.01
C ILE A 72 1.80 -6.21 13.04
N LEU A 73 1.46 -6.03 11.76
CA LEU A 73 1.51 -7.09 10.75
C LEU A 73 2.95 -7.55 10.50
N ILE A 74 3.92 -6.63 10.36
CA ILE A 74 5.33 -6.96 10.13
C ILE A 74 5.93 -7.64 11.38
N GLY A 75 5.77 -7.03 12.55
CA GLY A 75 6.29 -7.58 13.80
C GLY A 75 5.61 -8.90 14.17
N GLY A 76 4.29 -8.96 14.06
CA GLY A 76 3.49 -10.15 14.34
C GLY A 76 3.82 -11.31 13.41
N SER A 77 3.89 -11.07 12.09
CA SER A 77 4.25 -12.14 11.14
C SER A 77 5.67 -12.66 11.37
N TYR A 78 6.63 -11.81 11.74
CA TYR A 78 7.97 -12.26 12.11
C TYR A 78 7.97 -13.09 13.40
N LEU A 79 7.30 -12.63 14.46
CA LEU A 79 7.25 -13.32 15.76
C LEU A 79 6.50 -14.65 15.70
N ALA A 80 5.46 -14.76 14.88
CA ALA A 80 4.68 -15.98 14.67
C ALA A 80 5.24 -16.86 13.54
N ASN A 81 6.43 -16.52 13.01
CA ASN A 81 7.12 -17.22 11.92
C ASN A 81 6.41 -17.27 10.56
N TYR A 82 5.40 -16.42 10.33
CA TYR A 82 4.79 -16.16 9.02
C TYR A 82 5.66 -15.26 8.14
N SER A 83 6.98 -15.36 8.26
CA SER A 83 7.93 -14.44 7.63
C SER A 83 7.82 -14.48 6.10
N ALA A 84 7.60 -15.64 5.49
CA ALA A 84 7.40 -15.77 4.04
C ALA A 84 6.15 -15.03 3.56
N PHE A 85 5.01 -15.26 4.20
CA PHE A 85 3.76 -14.58 3.87
C PHE A 85 3.85 -13.06 4.12
N GLY A 86 4.41 -12.66 5.26
CA GLY A 86 4.66 -11.26 5.58
C GLY A 86 5.59 -10.59 4.55
N ALA A 87 6.58 -11.31 4.02
CA ALA A 87 7.44 -10.81 2.95
C ALA A 87 6.66 -10.47 1.68
N LEU A 88 5.72 -11.35 1.28
CA LEU A 88 4.86 -11.13 0.12
C LEU A 88 3.98 -9.90 0.31
N VAL A 89 3.41 -9.73 1.51
CA VAL A 89 2.64 -8.54 1.88
C VAL A 89 3.51 -7.31 1.70
N VAL A 90 4.65 -7.22 2.38
CA VAL A 90 5.52 -6.04 2.33
C VAL A 90 6.02 -5.76 0.91
N PHE A 91 6.47 -6.78 0.18
CA PHE A 91 6.97 -6.64 -1.18
C PHE A 91 5.90 -6.10 -2.14
N THR A 92 4.65 -6.54 -1.99
CA THR A 92 3.52 -6.05 -2.79
C THR A 92 3.28 -4.55 -2.57
N HIS A 93 3.53 -4.04 -1.37
CA HIS A 93 3.40 -2.61 -1.06
C HIS A 93 4.57 -1.79 -1.63
N ASP A 94 5.80 -2.30 -1.48
CA ASP A 94 7.03 -1.65 -1.96
C ASP A 94 6.97 -1.29 -3.45
N ILE A 95 6.37 -2.14 -4.29
CA ILE A 95 6.23 -1.92 -5.75
C ILE A 95 5.56 -0.56 -6.06
N GLY A 96 4.49 -0.23 -5.35
CA GLY A 96 3.80 1.06 -5.55
C GLY A 96 4.51 2.23 -4.88
N ASP A 97 5.16 1.98 -3.74
CA ASP A 97 5.80 3.02 -2.93
C ASP A 97 7.02 3.62 -3.62
N VAL A 98 7.82 2.79 -4.29
CA VAL A 98 8.96 3.25 -5.12
C VAL A 98 8.50 4.29 -6.13
N THR A 99 7.35 4.08 -6.77
CA THR A 99 6.82 5.03 -7.75
C THR A 99 6.35 6.33 -7.08
N GLY A 100 5.66 6.23 -5.94
CA GLY A 100 5.20 7.39 -5.18
C GLY A 100 6.34 8.26 -4.66
N TYR A 101 7.40 7.65 -4.11
CA TYR A 101 8.62 8.36 -3.71
C TYR A 101 9.33 8.96 -4.92
N GLY A 102 9.37 8.24 -6.03
CA GLY A 102 9.91 8.74 -7.29
C GLY A 102 9.28 10.07 -7.70
N ILE A 103 7.94 10.16 -7.70
CA ILE A 103 7.21 11.40 -8.00
C ILE A 103 7.62 12.53 -7.04
N LYS A 104 7.61 12.27 -5.73
CA LYS A 104 7.99 13.27 -4.72
C LYS A 104 9.42 13.78 -4.91
N SER A 105 10.34 12.94 -5.39
CA SER A 105 11.71 13.34 -5.67
C SER A 105 11.87 14.18 -6.94
N ILE A 106 10.99 14.04 -7.94
CA ILE A 106 11.11 14.74 -9.22
C ILE A 106 10.17 15.93 -9.38
N VAL A 107 9.14 16.06 -8.54
CA VAL A 107 8.10 17.10 -8.69
C VAL A 107 8.68 18.52 -8.62
N ASP A 108 9.73 18.71 -7.83
CA ASP A 108 10.44 19.98 -7.68
C ASP A 108 11.42 20.29 -8.83
N SER A 109 11.65 19.34 -9.75
CA SER A 109 12.56 19.53 -10.88
C SER A 109 11.98 20.39 -12.02
N GLY A 110 10.68 20.71 -11.98
CA GLY A 110 9.99 21.44 -13.06
C GLY A 110 9.75 20.63 -14.35
N HIS A 111 10.16 19.35 -14.41
CA HIS A 111 9.96 18.50 -15.60
C HIS A 111 8.56 17.87 -15.62
N THR A 112 7.55 18.66 -16.00
CA THR A 112 6.14 18.24 -15.87
C THR A 112 5.78 16.98 -16.65
N ALA A 113 6.36 16.78 -17.84
CA ALA A 113 6.13 15.56 -18.62
C ALA A 113 6.60 14.29 -17.87
N LEU A 114 7.76 14.37 -17.20
CA LEU A 114 8.29 13.25 -16.41
C LEU A 114 7.40 12.97 -15.20
N VAL A 115 6.90 14.00 -14.53
CA VAL A 115 5.98 13.86 -13.39
C VAL A 115 4.68 13.18 -13.82
N VAL A 116 4.11 13.58 -14.97
CA VAL A 116 2.89 12.95 -15.51
C VAL A 116 3.13 11.48 -15.86
N VAL A 117 4.27 11.15 -16.49
CA VAL A 117 4.63 9.75 -16.78
C VAL A 117 4.73 8.94 -15.50
N MET A 118 5.46 9.42 -14.49
CA MET A 118 5.60 8.73 -13.21
C MET A 118 4.27 8.60 -12.47
N TYR A 119 3.39 9.59 -12.58
CA TYR A 119 2.04 9.54 -12.03
C TYR A 119 1.17 8.45 -12.69
N VAL A 120 1.26 8.26 -14.02
CA VAL A 120 0.58 7.14 -14.69
C VAL A 120 1.15 5.79 -14.22
N VAL A 121 2.47 5.69 -14.06
CA VAL A 121 3.12 4.49 -13.50
C VAL A 121 2.62 4.23 -12.06
N LEU A 122 2.39 5.29 -11.27
CA LEU A 122 1.84 5.14 -9.91
C LEU A 122 0.43 4.55 -9.95
N LEU A 123 -0.44 5.08 -10.82
CA LEU A 123 -1.81 4.57 -10.95
C LEU A 123 -1.85 3.09 -11.34
N VAL A 124 -1.02 2.68 -12.30
CA VAL A 124 -0.97 1.28 -12.77
C VAL A 124 -0.35 0.37 -11.71
N SER A 125 0.79 0.76 -11.15
CA SER A 125 1.50 -0.05 -10.14
C SER A 125 0.67 -0.23 -8.87
N TRP A 126 0.01 0.84 -8.39
CA TRP A 126 -0.88 0.78 -7.23
C TRP A 126 -2.10 -0.10 -7.50
N ALA A 127 -2.79 0.08 -8.62
CA ALA A 127 -3.95 -0.74 -8.96
C ALA A 127 -3.57 -2.23 -9.06
N TYR A 128 -2.46 -2.54 -9.72
CA TYR A 128 -2.01 -3.91 -9.84
C TYR A 128 -1.62 -4.52 -8.49
N SER A 129 -0.75 -3.86 -7.72
CA SER A 129 -0.21 -4.47 -6.51
C SER A 129 -1.24 -4.49 -5.38
N ARG A 130 -1.94 -3.37 -5.13
CA ARG A 130 -2.84 -3.21 -3.98
C ARG A 130 -4.29 -3.55 -4.25
N LEU A 131 -4.81 -3.34 -5.46
CA LEU A 131 -6.23 -3.63 -5.73
C LEU A 131 -6.46 -4.96 -6.45
N TYR A 132 -5.40 -5.55 -7.02
CA TYR A 132 -5.48 -6.87 -7.65
C TYR A 132 -4.69 -7.93 -6.86
N VAL A 133 -3.37 -7.81 -6.74
CA VAL A 133 -2.55 -8.84 -6.08
C VAL A 133 -2.90 -8.97 -4.60
N PHE A 134 -3.00 -7.87 -3.87
CA PHE A 134 -3.23 -7.90 -2.43
C PHE A 134 -4.57 -8.58 -2.02
N PRO A 135 -5.75 -8.19 -2.54
CA PRO A 135 -7.01 -8.85 -2.15
C PRO A 135 -7.18 -10.26 -2.75
N PHE A 136 -6.90 -10.44 -4.05
CA PHE A 136 -7.24 -11.69 -4.74
C PHE A 136 -6.18 -12.78 -4.58
N HIS A 137 -4.93 -12.43 -4.28
CA HIS A 137 -3.88 -13.43 -4.03
C HIS A 137 -3.50 -13.51 -2.56
N LEU A 138 -3.26 -12.39 -1.85
CA LEU A 138 -2.74 -12.46 -0.48
C LEU A 138 -3.87 -12.68 0.54
N ILE A 139 -4.87 -11.79 0.58
CA ILE A 139 -6.00 -11.91 1.51
C ILE A 139 -6.78 -13.20 1.23
N TYR A 140 -7.05 -13.52 -0.04
CA TYR A 140 -7.70 -14.79 -0.38
C TYR A 140 -6.93 -16.00 0.15
N SER A 141 -5.60 -16.03 -0.01
CA SER A 141 -4.78 -17.14 0.46
C SER A 141 -4.82 -17.28 1.98
N SER A 142 -4.70 -16.18 2.73
CA SER A 142 -4.74 -16.22 4.20
C SER A 142 -6.13 -16.44 4.80
N ALA A 143 -7.18 -15.96 4.13
CA ALA A 143 -8.56 -16.01 4.65
C ALA A 143 -9.32 -17.27 4.22
N ILE A 144 -8.94 -17.89 3.09
CA ILE A 144 -9.68 -19.01 2.48
C ILE A 144 -8.77 -20.23 2.32
N GLU A 145 -7.64 -20.12 1.61
CA GLU A 145 -6.82 -21.29 1.28
C GLU A 145 -6.13 -21.88 2.51
N LEU A 146 -5.58 -21.04 3.38
CA LEU A 146 -4.94 -21.47 4.63
C LEU A 146 -5.91 -22.27 5.51
N PRO A 147 -7.13 -21.79 5.84
CA PRO A 147 -8.10 -22.61 6.57
C PRO A 147 -8.46 -23.94 5.94
N LEU A 148 -8.48 -24.03 4.61
CA LEU A 148 -8.81 -25.25 3.90
C LEU A 148 -7.67 -26.26 3.89
N LYS A 149 -6.41 -25.81 3.73
CA LYS A 149 -5.24 -26.68 3.67
C LYS A 149 -4.67 -27.04 5.05
N HIS A 150 -4.76 -26.13 6.01
CA HIS A 150 -4.18 -26.30 7.35
C HIS A 150 -5.20 -25.88 8.44
N PRO A 151 -6.26 -26.68 8.67
CA PRO A 151 -7.27 -26.36 9.66
C PRO A 151 -6.69 -26.24 11.09
N ASP A 152 -5.56 -26.90 11.36
CA ASP A 152 -4.88 -26.90 12.66
C ASP A 152 -4.04 -25.64 12.90
N ILE A 153 -3.72 -24.89 11.83
CA ILE A 153 -2.97 -23.63 11.87
C ILE A 153 -3.93 -22.44 12.10
N LEU A 154 -5.22 -22.71 12.24
CA LEU A 154 -6.25 -21.70 12.52
C LEU A 154 -6.33 -21.38 14.01
N GLY A 155 -6.26 -20.09 14.34
CA GLY A 155 -6.25 -19.68 15.73
C GLY A 155 -6.25 -18.16 15.94
N ALA A 156 -5.90 -17.80 17.18
CA ALA A 156 -5.89 -16.43 17.69
C ALA A 156 -4.96 -15.46 16.94
N PHE A 157 -4.05 -15.96 16.09
CA PHE A 157 -3.14 -15.12 15.29
C PHE A 157 -3.69 -14.81 13.89
N VAL A 158 -4.22 -15.80 13.18
CA VAL A 158 -4.62 -15.65 11.76
C VAL A 158 -5.82 -14.71 11.60
N TYR A 159 -6.82 -14.79 12.48
CA TYR A 159 -8.00 -13.92 12.39
C TYR A 159 -7.69 -12.42 12.58
N PRO A 160 -6.99 -11.97 13.65
CA PRO A 160 -6.67 -10.55 13.78
C PRO A 160 -5.74 -10.05 12.66
N MET A 161 -4.83 -10.89 12.15
CA MET A 161 -4.00 -10.52 11.00
C MET A 161 -4.86 -10.28 9.76
N ASN A 162 -5.80 -11.18 9.43
CA ASN A 162 -6.72 -10.98 8.31
C ASN A 162 -7.59 -9.72 8.48
N VAL A 163 -8.06 -9.43 9.70
CA VAL A 163 -8.80 -8.19 9.97
C VAL A 163 -7.93 -6.95 9.65
N MET A 164 -6.66 -6.95 10.06
CA MET A 164 -5.74 -5.86 9.75
C MET A 164 -5.43 -5.75 8.25
N LEU A 165 -5.30 -6.88 7.55
CA LEU A 165 -5.11 -6.88 6.08
C LEU A 165 -6.33 -6.31 5.36
N CYS A 166 -7.54 -6.69 5.76
CA CYS A 166 -8.78 -6.13 5.20
C CYS A 166 -8.91 -4.62 5.52
N MET A 167 -8.49 -4.19 6.70
CA MET A 167 -8.46 -2.77 7.05
C MET A 167 -7.48 -2.00 6.15
N LEU A 168 -6.28 -2.54 5.92
CA LEU A 168 -5.34 -1.95 4.95
C LEU A 168 -5.93 -1.87 3.55
N GLU A 169 -6.67 -2.87 3.12
CA GLU A 169 -7.31 -2.85 1.80
C GLU A 169 -8.34 -1.73 1.66
N VAL A 170 -9.14 -1.49 2.70
CA VAL A 170 -10.07 -0.34 2.71
C VAL A 170 -9.31 0.98 2.56
N LEU A 171 -8.18 1.14 3.24
CA LEU A 171 -7.33 2.32 3.09
C LEU A 171 -6.73 2.43 1.68
N HIS A 172 -6.33 1.31 1.05
CA HIS A 172 -5.83 1.32 -0.32
C HIS A 172 -6.87 1.77 -1.34
N VAL A 173 -8.12 1.30 -1.21
CA VAL A 173 -9.23 1.73 -2.05
C VAL A 173 -9.51 3.22 -1.84
N TYR A 174 -9.50 3.68 -0.59
CA TYR A 174 -9.63 5.09 -0.25
C TYR A 174 -8.57 5.94 -0.95
N TRP A 175 -7.27 5.68 -0.74
CA TRP A 175 -6.21 6.46 -1.38
C TRP A 175 -6.19 6.34 -2.91
N TYR A 176 -6.55 5.18 -3.46
CA TYR A 176 -6.66 5.04 -4.91
C TYR A 176 -7.74 5.95 -5.48
N SER A 177 -8.88 6.09 -4.80
CA SER A 177 -9.93 7.03 -5.20
C SER A 177 -9.41 8.47 -5.23
N LEU A 178 -8.55 8.84 -4.27
CA LEU A 178 -7.91 10.16 -4.22
C LEU A 178 -6.94 10.38 -5.38
N PHE A 179 -6.17 9.34 -5.74
CA PHE A 179 -5.33 9.41 -6.94
C PHE A 179 -6.18 9.66 -8.17
N LEU A 180 -7.29 8.95 -8.37
CA LEU A 180 -8.18 9.17 -9.53
C LEU A 180 -8.77 10.58 -9.55
N VAL A 181 -9.18 11.11 -8.40
CA VAL A 181 -9.69 12.49 -8.27
C VAL A 181 -8.63 13.53 -8.66
N MET A 182 -7.39 13.35 -8.20
CA MET A 182 -6.27 14.21 -8.59
C MET A 182 -6.04 14.14 -10.11
N GLY A 183 -6.01 12.93 -10.69
CA GLY A 183 -5.80 12.73 -12.12
C GLY A 183 -6.89 13.37 -12.97
N TYR A 184 -8.15 13.23 -12.58
CA TYR A 184 -9.28 13.90 -13.23
C TYR A 184 -9.17 15.43 -13.18
N THR A 185 -8.75 15.97 -12.03
CA THR A 185 -8.54 17.41 -11.85
C THR A 185 -7.44 17.93 -12.77
N LEU A 186 -6.31 17.20 -12.87
CA LEU A 186 -5.21 17.55 -13.78
C LEU A 186 -5.64 17.57 -15.25
N LEU A 187 -6.49 16.63 -15.67
CA LEU A 187 -7.01 16.58 -17.03
C LEU A 187 -7.96 17.74 -17.35
N ARG A 188 -8.71 18.24 -16.36
CA ARG A 188 -9.67 19.34 -16.55
C ARG A 188 -9.07 20.73 -16.42
N LYS A 189 -8.15 20.96 -15.49
CA LYS A 189 -7.58 22.29 -15.19
C LYS A 189 -6.34 22.62 -16.02
N GLY A 190 -5.77 21.64 -16.72
CA GLY A 190 -4.55 21.81 -17.50
C GLY A 190 -3.28 21.74 -16.63
N VAL A 191 -2.16 21.47 -17.30
CA VAL A 191 -0.90 21.01 -16.68
C VAL A 191 -0.05 22.15 -16.07
N HIS A 192 -0.53 23.40 -16.07
CA HIS A 192 0.23 24.54 -15.53
C HIS A 192 -0.25 24.90 -14.11
N GLU A 193 0.69 24.86 -13.18
CA GLU A 193 0.63 25.25 -11.76
C GLU A 193 0.07 24.23 -10.73
N ASP A 194 -0.90 23.37 -11.07
CA ASP A 194 -1.60 22.55 -10.04
C ASP A 194 -0.82 21.31 -9.55
N ILE A 195 0.12 20.78 -10.35
CA ILE A 195 0.87 19.54 -10.01
C ILE A 195 1.83 19.75 -8.85
N GLN A 196 2.47 20.93 -8.77
CA GLN A 196 3.54 21.16 -7.79
C GLN A 196 3.01 21.34 -6.37
N GLN A 197 1.79 21.84 -6.21
CA GLN A 197 1.19 22.03 -4.89
C GLN A 197 0.46 20.76 -4.41
N LYS A 198 -0.29 20.09 -5.30
CA LYS A 198 -1.09 18.90 -4.93
C LYS A 198 -0.31 17.60 -4.79
N CYS A 199 0.82 17.42 -5.48
CA CYS A 199 1.65 16.22 -5.31
C CYS A 199 2.56 16.26 -4.06
N LYS A 200 2.69 17.42 -3.41
CA LYS A 200 3.51 17.57 -2.19
C LYS A 200 2.77 17.10 -0.94
N GLU A 201 1.46 17.22 -0.93
CA GLU A 201 0.61 16.72 0.13
C GLU A 201 0.07 15.35 -0.29
N ALA A 202 -0.05 14.40 0.63
CA ALA A 202 -0.83 13.21 0.31
C ALA A 202 -2.24 13.71 0.01
N PRO A 203 -2.88 13.27 -1.09
CA PRO A 203 -4.21 13.76 -1.38
C PRO A 203 -5.10 13.42 -0.19
N SER A 204 -5.90 14.38 0.23
CA SER A 204 -6.65 14.34 1.49
C SER A 204 -8.15 14.33 1.22
N ALA A 205 -8.96 14.06 2.25
CA ALA A 205 -10.41 14.05 2.12
C ALA A 205 -10.96 15.36 1.53
N ASP A 206 -10.33 16.50 1.85
CA ASP A 206 -10.69 17.82 1.30
C ASP A 206 -10.55 17.91 -0.22
N ASP A 207 -9.66 17.11 -0.84
CA ASP A 207 -9.55 17.05 -2.30
C ASP A 207 -10.80 16.38 -2.93
N VAL A 208 -11.48 15.50 -2.21
CA VAL A 208 -12.73 14.87 -2.65
C VAL A 208 -13.91 15.82 -2.49
N ASP A 209 -13.99 16.50 -1.35
CA ASP A 209 -15.08 17.44 -1.04
C ASP A 209 -14.98 18.69 -1.93
N ALA A 210 -13.77 19.24 -2.13
CA ALA A 210 -13.55 20.36 -3.03
C ALA A 210 -13.89 20.00 -4.49
N VAL A 211 -13.56 18.78 -4.95
CA VAL A 211 -13.93 18.32 -6.29
C VAL A 211 -15.43 18.03 -6.38
N GLY A 212 -16.05 17.50 -5.33
CA GLY A 212 -17.48 17.30 -5.23
C GLY A 212 -18.26 18.60 -5.36
N GLU A 213 -17.88 19.63 -4.59
CA GLU A 213 -18.46 20.97 -4.66
C GLU A 213 -18.23 21.64 -6.02
N GLU A 214 -17.03 21.49 -6.60
CA GLU A 214 -16.70 22.09 -7.91
C GLU A 214 -17.47 21.41 -9.06
N VAL A 215 -17.70 20.10 -9.00
CA VAL A 215 -18.52 19.34 -9.96
C VAL A 215 -20.01 19.69 -9.83
N LEU A 216 -20.50 19.86 -8.60
CA LEU A 216 -21.88 20.29 -8.33
C LEU A 216 -22.12 21.75 -8.76
N GLY A 217 -21.16 22.64 -8.49
CA GLY A 217 -21.18 24.04 -8.92
C GLY A 217 -21.06 24.22 -10.44
N ALA A 218 -20.30 23.36 -11.12
CA ALA A 218 -20.21 23.38 -12.58
C ALA A 218 -21.50 22.90 -13.26
N LYS A 219 -22.22 21.93 -12.66
CA LYS A 219 -23.55 21.52 -13.13
C LYS A 219 -24.60 22.62 -12.89
N SER A 220 -24.55 23.31 -11.75
CA SER A 220 -25.47 24.41 -11.44
C SER A 220 -25.34 25.65 -12.34
N LYS A 221 -24.23 25.80 -13.07
CA LYS A 221 -24.02 26.91 -14.03
C LYS A 221 -24.34 26.53 -15.48
N ALA A 222 -24.71 25.27 -15.74
CA ALA A 222 -24.98 24.75 -17.08
C ALA A 222 -26.48 24.52 -17.36
N ASP A 223 -27.34 24.70 -16.36
CA ASP A 223 -28.82 24.76 -16.45
C ASP A 223 -29.31 26.20 -16.28
#